data_AF-A0AAD4JXE1-F1
#
_entry.id   AF-A0AAD4JXE1-F1
#
_cell.length_a   1.000
_cell.length_b   1.000
_cell.length_c   1.000
_cell.angle_alpha   90.00
_cell.angle_beta   90.00
_cell.angle_gamma   90.00
#
_symmetry.space_group_name_H-M   'P 1'
#
loop_
_entity.id
_entity.type
_entity.pdbx_description
1 polymer ?
#
loop_
_entity_poly.entity_id
_entity_poly.type
_entity_poly.pdbx_seq_one_letter_code
_entity_poly.pdbx_strand_id
1 'polypeptide(L)'
;VSQDPNDREALTPDHFFVGGPLVAPSAAGTPDQEGLSCLKRWRAVSSFKQAFWQRWSREYVLGLQTRAKWDQLQPNVNLGPLVVVAEDNQ
;
A
#
# COMPACT_ATOMS: atom_id res chain seq x y z
N VAL A 1 -10.77 -10.68 -5.36
CA VAL A 1 -11.01 -9.65 -4.33
C VAL A 1 -12.51 -9.55 -4.13
N SER A 2 -12.99 -10.03 -2.99
CA SER A 2 -14.40 -9.93 -2.61
C SER A 2 -14.71 -8.51 -2.13
N GLN A 3 -15.95 -8.06 -2.30
CA GLN A 3 -16.45 -6.82 -1.66
C GLN A 3 -17.00 -7.09 -0.25
N ASP A 4 -16.79 -8.30 0.27
CA ASP A 4 -17.28 -8.72 1.57
C ASP A 4 -16.47 -8.06 2.71
N PRO A 5 -17.12 -7.30 3.62
CA PRO A 5 -16.46 -6.67 4.76
C PRO A 5 -15.88 -7.65 5.80
N ASN A 6 -16.22 -8.95 5.74
CA ASN A 6 -15.59 -10.00 6.56
C ASN A 6 -14.35 -10.61 5.92
N ASP A 7 -14.00 -10.21 4.70
CA ASP A 7 -12.78 -10.69 4.05
C ASP A 7 -11.55 -10.10 4.77
N ARG A 8 -10.78 -10.96 5.42
CA ARG A 8 -9.59 -10.57 6.20
C ARG A 8 -8.36 -10.33 5.32
N GLU A 9 -8.49 -10.52 4.01
CA GLU A 9 -7.42 -10.32 3.06
C GLU A 9 -7.23 -8.82 2.78
N ALA A 10 -6.24 -8.24 3.46
CA ALA A 10 -5.82 -6.87 3.18
C ALA A 10 -5.28 -6.78 1.74
N LEU A 11 -5.73 -5.77 1.00
CA LEU A 11 -5.15 -5.43 -0.31
C LEU A 11 -3.70 -4.98 -0.12
N THR A 12 -2.78 -5.93 -0.27
CA THR A 12 -1.35 -5.63 -0.29
C THR A 12 -0.93 -5.15 -1.66
N PRO A 13 0.17 -4.37 -1.77
CA PRO A 13 0.75 -4.01 -3.07
C PRO A 13 0.92 -5.21 -4.03
N ASP A 14 1.23 -6.40 -3.50
CA ASP A 14 1.38 -7.64 -4.28
C ASP A 14 0.12 -8.05 -5.03
N HIS A 15 -1.07 -7.81 -4.48
CA HIS A 15 -2.35 -8.07 -5.15
C HIS A 15 -2.45 -7.31 -6.48
N PHE A 16 -1.85 -6.13 -6.58
CA PHE A 16 -1.84 -5.33 -7.82
C PHE A 16 -0.71 -5.74 -8.78
N PHE A 17 0.38 -6.32 -8.26
CA PHE A 17 1.50 -6.77 -9.08
C PHE A 17 1.24 -8.10 -9.78
N VAL A 18 0.67 -9.05 -9.04
CA VAL A 18 0.52 -10.46 -9.44
C VAL A 18 -0.96 -10.85 -9.68
N GLY A 19 -1.91 -10.04 -9.20
CA GLY A 19 -3.34 -10.36 -9.24
C GLY A 19 -3.82 -11.16 -8.03
N GLY A 20 -2.98 -11.30 -7.00
CA GLY A 20 -3.24 -12.02 -5.76
C GLY A 20 -2.06 -11.93 -4.79
N PRO A 21 -2.12 -12.61 -3.63
CA PRO A 21 -1.02 -12.70 -2.68
C PRO A 21 0.26 -13.23 -3.32
N LEU A 22 1.43 -12.80 -2.85
CA LEU A 22 2.72 -13.25 -3.39
C LEU A 22 2.99 -14.76 -3.18
N VAL A 23 2.28 -15.38 -2.23
CA VAL A 23 2.30 -16.82 -1.95
C VAL A 23 1.28 -17.59 -2.80
N ALA A 24 0.44 -16.90 -3.58
CA ALA A 24 -0.53 -17.55 -4.43
C ALA A 24 0.17 -18.36 -5.54
N PRO A 25 -0.34 -19.55 -5.89
CA PRO A 25 0.15 -20.28 -7.05
C PRO A 25 0.13 -19.38 -8.28
N SER A 26 1.22 -19.37 -9.05
CA SER A 26 1.29 -18.70 -10.35
C SER A 26 0.07 -19.09 -11.16
N ALA A 27 -0.75 -18.10 -11.54
CA ALA A 27 -1.92 -18.33 -12.37
C ALA A 27 -1.42 -19.00 -13.65
N ALA A 28 -1.86 -20.26 -13.86
CA ALA A 28 -1.47 -21.07 -15.00
C ALA A 28 -1.57 -20.22 -16.27
N GLY A 29 -0.47 -20.14 -17.01
CA GLY A 29 -0.32 -19.24 -18.15
C GLY A 29 -1.54 -19.32 -19.05
N THR A 30 -2.19 -18.18 -19.26
CA THR A 30 -3.23 -18.07 -20.28
C THR A 30 -2.64 -18.63 -21.58
N PRO A 31 -3.27 -19.63 -22.22
CA PRO A 31 -2.81 -20.07 -23.52
C PRO A 31 -2.79 -18.83 -24.39
N ASP A 32 -1.68 -18.62 -25.10
CA ASP A 32 -1.51 -17.50 -26.02
C ASP A 32 -2.79 -17.42 -26.86
N GLN A 33 -3.65 -16.44 -26.56
CA GLN A 33 -4.80 -16.15 -27.40
C GLN A 33 -4.24 -15.66 -28.73
N GLU A 34 -4.15 -16.61 -29.65
CA GLU A 34 -3.74 -16.50 -31.03
C GLU A 34 -4.33 -15.21 -31.62
N GLY A 35 -3.51 -14.17 -31.80
CA GLY A 35 -3.89 -12.96 -32.52
C GLY A 35 -3.60 -11.63 -31.84
N LEU A 36 -3.45 -11.57 -30.51
CA LEU A 36 -2.95 -10.36 -29.86
C LEU A 36 -1.45 -10.52 -29.67
N SER A 37 -0.66 -9.85 -30.52
CA SER A 37 0.78 -9.68 -30.36
C SER A 37 1.09 -9.50 -28.88
N CYS A 38 1.75 -10.50 -28.27
CA CYS A 38 2.10 -10.51 -26.85
C CYS A 38 2.72 -9.17 -26.42
N LEU A 39 3.44 -8.53 -27.33
CA LEU A 39 4.04 -7.22 -27.20
C LEU A 39 3.02 -6.07 -27.05
N LYS A 40 1.89 -6.08 -27.76
CA LYS A 40 0.79 -5.10 -27.57
C LYS A 40 0.13 -5.25 -26.21
N ARG A 41 -0.16 -6.50 -25.79
CA ARG A 41 -0.74 -6.78 -24.47
C ARG A 41 0.21 -6.36 -23.36
N TRP A 42 1.49 -6.72 -23.49
CA TRP A 42 2.54 -6.32 -22.56
C TRP A 42 2.66 -4.79 -22.46
N ARG A 43 2.68 -4.07 -23.59
CA ARG A 43 2.70 -2.60 -23.59
C ARG A 43 1.50 -2.00 -22.86
N ALA A 44 0.29 -2.50 -23.12
CA ALA A 44 -0.92 -2.02 -22.46
C ALA A 44 -0.88 -2.23 -20.94
N VAL A 45 -0.50 -3.44 -20.49
CA VAL A 45 -0.38 -3.76 -19.06
C VAL A 45 0.73 -2.93 -18.40
N SER A 46 1.87 -2.77 -19.06
CA SER A 46 2.98 -1.95 -18.55
C SER A 46 2.61 -0.48 -18.43
N SER A 47 1.91 0.10 -19.41
CA SER A 47 1.43 1.48 -19.35
C SER A 47 0.42 1.68 -18.21
N PHE A 48 -0.50 0.73 -18.00
CA PHE A 48 -1.44 0.79 -16.89
C PHE A 48 -0.73 0.71 -15.53
N LYS A 49 0.22 -0.22 -15.38
CA LYS A 49 1.04 -0.35 -14.18
C LYS A 49 1.80 0.95 -13.89
N GLN A 50 2.42 1.55 -14.92
CA GLN A 50 3.16 2.81 -14.75
C GLN A 50 2.26 3.94 -14.26
N ALA A 51 1.09 4.14 -14.88
CA ALA A 51 0.15 5.17 -14.48
C ALA A 51 -0.36 4.98 -13.04
N PHE A 52 -0.64 3.73 -12.67
CA PHE A 52 -1.01 3.37 -11.30
C PHE A 52 0.10 3.73 -10.30
N TRP A 53 1.34 3.33 -10.55
CA TRP A 53 2.46 3.60 -9.64
C TRP A 53 2.79 5.07 -9.49
N GLN A 54 2.71 5.85 -10.58
CA GLN A 54 2.87 7.30 -10.53
C GLN A 54 1.84 7.96 -9.60
N ARG A 55 0.59 7.49 -9.66
CA ARG A 55 -0.48 8.02 -8.82
C ARG A 55 -0.38 7.53 -7.38
N TRP A 56 -0.13 6.24 -7.19
CA TRP A 56 -0.01 5.63 -5.86
C TRP A 56 1.17 6.21 -5.09
N SER A 57 2.35 6.36 -5.69
CA SER A 57 3.50 6.94 -5.00
C SER A 57 3.27 8.39 -4.61
N ARG A 58 2.57 9.15 -5.45
CA ARG A 58 2.23 10.54 -5.17
C ARG A 58 1.17 10.68 -4.09
N GLU A 59 0.09 9.92 -4.15
CA GLU A 59 -1.07 10.13 -3.27
C GLU A 59 -0.97 9.31 -1.98
N TYR A 60 -0.59 8.05 -2.08
CA TYR A 60 -0.62 7.12 -0.96
C TYR A 60 0.60 7.26 -0.05
N VAL A 61 1.82 7.37 -0.60
CA VAL A 61 3.03 7.50 0.22
C VAL A 61 3.02 8.82 1.01
N LEU A 62 2.55 9.91 0.42
CA LEU A 62 2.35 11.17 1.15
C LEU A 62 1.29 11.03 2.26
N GLY A 63 0.22 10.25 2.03
CA GLY A 63 -0.78 9.93 3.05
C GLY A 63 -0.23 9.05 4.19
N LEU A 64 0.71 8.15 3.91
CA LEU A 64 1.40 7.37 4.94
C LEU A 64 2.35 8.21 5.80
N GLN A 65 2.79 9.36 5.28
CA GLN A 65 3.64 10.31 6.01
C GLN A 65 2.85 11.28 6.89
N THR A 66 1.53 11.15 7.00
CA THR A 66 0.73 11.95 7.93
C THR A 66 1.11 11.61 9.37
N ARG A 67 2.13 12.31 9.89
CA ARG A 67 2.49 12.24 11.30
C ARG A 67 1.48 13.10 12.06
N ALA A 68 0.49 12.45 12.67
CA ALA A 68 -0.27 13.05 13.77
C ALA A 68 0.67 13.13 15.01
N LYS A 69 1.69 13.98 14.94
CA LYS A 69 2.59 14.21 16.05
C LYS A 69 2.74 15.72 16.16
N TRP A 70 2.29 16.25 17.29
CA TRP A 70 2.55 17.60 17.81
C TRP A 70 1.60 18.76 17.45
N ASP A 71 0.50 18.56 16.72
CA ASP A 71 -0.40 19.69 16.38
C ASP A 71 -1.61 19.86 17.33
N GLN A 72 -1.66 19.10 18.43
CA GLN A 72 -2.64 19.31 19.49
C GLN A 72 -2.03 20.17 20.58
N LEU A 73 -2.64 21.32 20.87
CA LEU A 73 -2.28 22.18 21.99
C LEU A 73 -2.50 21.41 23.30
N GLN A 74 -1.43 20.81 23.82
CA GLN A 74 -1.43 20.16 25.13
C GLN A 74 -1.11 21.22 26.19
N PRO A 75 -1.83 21.26 27.33
CA PRO A 75 -1.47 22.16 28.42
C PRO A 75 -0.07 21.83 28.94
N ASN A 76 0.69 22.86 29.32
CA ASN A 76 1.97 22.67 29.99
C ASN A 76 1.81 21.86 31.28
N VAL A 77 2.84 21.07 31.61
CA VAL A 77 2.88 20.31 32.86
C VAL A 77 2.83 21.30 34.04
N ASN A 78 1.82 21.14 34.90
CA ASN A 78 1.71 21.90 36.14
C ASN A 78 2.61 21.29 37.23
N LEU A 79 2.91 22.03 38.29
CA LEU A 79 3.65 21.51 39.46
C LEU A 79 2.77 20.54 40.26
N GLY A 80 3.36 19.43 40.77
CA GLY A 80 2.67 18.43 41.60
C GLY A 80 2.34 17.05 41.00
N PRO A 81 2.18 16.84 39.68
CA PRO A 81 1.96 15.52 39.10
C PRO A 81 3.28 14.74 38.94
N LEU A 82 3.20 13.43 39.16
CA LEU A 82 4.28 12.49 38.89
C LEU A 82 4.39 12.27 37.38
N VAL A 83 5.59 12.43 36.83
CA VAL A 83 5.88 12.23 35.40
C VAL A 83 6.94 11.16 35.22
N VAL A 84 6.86 10.43 34.09
CA VAL A 84 7.87 9.46 33.69
C VAL A 84 8.82 10.14 32.71
N VAL A 85 10.11 10.18 33.05
CA VAL A 85 11.15 10.65 32.14
C VAL A 85 11.52 9.48 31.22
N ALA A 86 11.19 9.61 29.95
CA ALA A 86 11.71 8.71 28.92
C ALA A 86 13.07 9.23 28.48
N GLU A 87 14.12 8.49 28.77
CA GLU A 87 15.40 8.66 28.08
C GLU A 87 15.26 7.98 26.72
N ASP A 88 15.53 8.71 25.64
CA ASP A 88 15.69 8.06 24.33
C ASP A 88 16.95 7.19 24.44
N ASN A 89 16.73 5.86 24.39
CA ASN A 89 17.75 4.83 24.56
C ASN A 89 19.04 5.13 23.78
N GLN A 90 20.17 4.75 24.37
CA GLN A 90 21.48 4.66 23.71
C GLN A 90 21.44 3.89 22.39
#